data_AF-A0A8G2C2I0-F1
#
_entry.id   AF-A0A8G2C2I0-F1
#
_cell.length_a   1.000
_cell.length_b   1.000
_cell.length_c   1.000
_cell.angle_alpha   90.00
_cell.angle_beta   90.00
_cell.angle_gamma   90.00
#
_symmetry.space_group_name_H-M   'P 1'
#
loop_
_entity.id
_entity.type
_entity.pdbx_description
1 polymer ?
#
loop_
_entity_poly.entity_id
_entity_poly.type
_entity_poly.pdbx_seq_one_letter_code
_entity_poly.pdbx_strand_id
1 'polypeptide(L)'
;MKKIVLAALGLMAAVALTGPIDTAHAGKPLTLRIGHPMAPGNNVTLGLEKFKELVEAKSDKKIKIQIFGSAQLGSDRVTTEAAQAGTLDMSSCSSPNMASFGKAYMALDLPYITSPKYQQNLYKALDEGELGQELERISNEIGLTTIMYS
;
A
#
# COMPACT_ATOMS: atom_id res chain seq x y z
N MET A 1 14.77 74.21 -8.39
CA MET A 1 15.24 73.13 -9.29
C MET A 1 14.01 72.54 -9.99
N LYS A 2 13.87 72.89 -11.28
CA LYS A 2 13.22 72.21 -12.43
C LYS A 2 12.04 71.25 -12.13
N LYS A 3 10.78 71.65 -12.32
CA LYS A 3 9.96 71.48 -13.56
C LYS A 3 10.17 70.14 -14.27
N ILE A 4 9.19 69.22 -14.27
CA ILE A 4 8.65 68.52 -15.47
C ILE A 4 7.23 68.00 -15.15
N VAL A 5 6.21 68.58 -15.79
CA VAL A 5 4.87 68.02 -16.02
C VAL A 5 4.72 67.96 -17.55
N LEU A 6 4.56 66.77 -18.13
CA LEU A 6 4.09 66.49 -19.51
C LEU A 6 4.02 64.95 -19.63
N ALA A 7 2.86 64.31 -19.45
CA ALA A 7 1.86 64.02 -20.48
C ALA A 7 2.39 63.16 -21.64
N ALA A 8 2.11 61.85 -21.60
CA ALA A 8 1.98 61.00 -22.79
C ALA A 8 1.01 59.84 -22.49
N LEU A 9 -0.17 59.95 -23.11
CA LEU A 9 -1.19 58.92 -23.25
C LEU A 9 -0.66 57.72 -24.05
N GLY A 10 -1.20 56.54 -23.73
CA GLY A 10 -1.46 55.48 -24.70
C GLY A 10 -0.42 54.36 -24.77
N LEU A 11 -0.73 53.19 -24.21
CA LEU A 11 -1.43 52.15 -24.94
C LEU A 11 -1.78 51.00 -23.97
N MET A 12 -3.07 50.86 -23.70
CA MET A 12 -3.67 49.70 -23.07
C MET A 12 -3.52 48.53 -24.06
N ALA A 13 -2.77 47.50 -23.70
CA ALA A 13 -2.87 46.18 -24.32
C ALA A 13 -2.79 45.14 -23.20
N ALA A 14 -3.82 45.13 -22.36
CA ALA A 14 -4.11 43.97 -21.52
C ALA A 14 -4.60 42.85 -22.45
N VAL A 15 -3.67 42.06 -22.97
CA VAL A 15 -4.02 40.77 -23.58
C VAL A 15 -4.37 39.86 -22.41
N ALA A 16 -5.66 39.83 -22.07
CA ALA A 16 -6.23 38.81 -21.21
C ALA A 16 -6.12 37.47 -21.95
N LEU A 17 -5.04 36.73 -21.70
CA LEU A 17 -5.03 35.29 -21.93
C LEU A 17 -5.94 34.65 -20.89
N THR A 18 -7.25 34.71 -21.14
CA THR A 18 -8.23 33.82 -20.49
C THR A 18 -8.11 32.45 -21.16
N GLY A 19 -7.00 31.76 -20.92
CA GLY A 19 -6.98 30.31 -21.02
C GLY A 19 -7.68 29.74 -19.79
N PRO A 20 -8.45 28.64 -19.90
CA PRO A 20 -8.91 27.93 -18.72
C PRO A 20 -7.66 27.53 -17.93
N ILE A 21 -7.50 28.13 -16.76
CA ILE A 21 -6.56 27.64 -15.77
C ILE A 21 -7.20 26.34 -15.29
N ASP A 22 -6.80 25.22 -15.89
CA ASP A 22 -6.99 23.92 -15.28
C ASP A 22 -6.21 23.97 -13.96
N THR A 23 -6.86 24.48 -12.91
CA THR A 23 -6.44 24.24 -11.55
C THR A 23 -6.67 22.77 -11.31
N ALA A 24 -5.72 21.95 -11.75
CA ALA A 24 -5.67 20.54 -11.42
C ALA A 24 -5.67 20.46 -9.89
N HIS A 25 -6.85 20.25 -9.31
CA HIS A 25 -7.01 19.81 -7.95
C HIS A 25 -6.49 18.38 -7.89
N ALA A 26 -5.17 18.22 -7.91
CA ALA A 26 -4.53 16.99 -7.49
C ALA A 26 -4.85 16.85 -6.00
N GLY A 27 -5.95 16.16 -5.69
CA GLY A 27 -6.34 15.84 -4.33
C GLY A 27 -5.14 15.25 -3.56
N LYS A 28 -5.08 15.51 -2.25
CA LYS A 28 -4.00 14.99 -1.40
C LYS A 28 -3.90 13.47 -1.62
N PRO A 29 -2.70 12.94 -1.93
CA PRO A 29 -2.52 11.50 -2.12
C PRO A 29 -3.04 10.71 -0.91
N LEU A 30 -3.72 9.60 -1.17
CA LEU A 30 -4.09 8.63 -0.15
C LEU A 30 -2.80 7.94 0.32
N THR A 31 -2.44 8.10 1.59
CA THR A 31 -1.31 7.37 2.17
C THR A 31 -1.83 6.17 2.94
N LEU A 32 -1.41 4.97 2.53
CA LEU A 32 -1.64 3.72 3.26
C LEU A 32 -0.37 3.36 4.03
N ARG A 33 -0.51 3.05 5.32
CA ARG A 33 0.60 2.69 6.20
C ARG A 33 0.62 1.19 6.41
N ILE A 34 1.79 0.58 6.24
CA ILE A 34 2.01 -0.85 6.46
C ILE A 34 3.07 -1.09 7.55
N GLY A 35 2.74 -1.93 8.53
CA GLY A 35 3.66 -2.37 9.58
C GLY A 35 4.11 -3.82 9.40
N HIS A 36 5.41 -4.09 9.57
CA HIS A 36 5.95 -5.44 9.57
C HIS A 36 7.20 -5.58 10.48
N PRO A 37 7.49 -6.78 10.99
CA PRO A 37 8.59 -7.02 11.94
C PRO A 37 9.98 -7.07 11.30
N MET A 38 10.07 -7.26 9.98
CA MET A 38 11.30 -7.68 9.31
C MET A 38 12.32 -6.55 9.14
N ALA A 39 13.60 -6.89 9.24
CA ALA A 39 14.72 -5.96 9.06
C ALA A 39 14.91 -5.56 7.57
N PRO A 40 15.62 -4.46 7.28
CA PRO A 40 16.03 -4.10 5.92
C PRO A 40 16.77 -5.25 5.21
N GLY A 41 16.47 -5.48 3.94
CA GLY A 41 17.06 -6.54 3.12
C GLY A 41 16.44 -7.94 3.29
N ASN A 42 15.52 -8.14 4.24
CA ASN A 42 14.69 -9.35 4.30
C ASN A 42 13.74 -9.42 3.08
N ASN A 43 13.38 -10.64 2.65
CA ASN A 43 12.50 -10.87 1.49
C ASN A 43 11.15 -10.14 1.59
N VAL A 44 10.52 -10.09 2.77
CA VAL A 44 9.26 -9.35 2.98
C VAL A 44 9.47 -7.85 2.79
N THR A 45 10.56 -7.31 3.34
CA THR A 45 10.89 -5.88 3.20
C THR A 45 11.10 -5.51 1.74
N LEU A 46 11.88 -6.32 1.00
CA LEU A 46 12.12 -6.10 -0.43
C LEU A 46 10.82 -6.20 -1.26
N GLY A 47 9.95 -7.17 -0.92
CA GLY A 47 8.65 -7.31 -1.55
C GLY A 47 7.76 -6.09 -1.33
N LEU A 48 7.73 -5.55 -0.11
CA LEU A 48 6.95 -4.36 0.23
C LEU A 48 7.50 -3.08 -0.40
N GLU A 49 8.82 -2.94 -0.52
CA GLU A 49 9.44 -1.85 -1.25
C GLU A 49 9.04 -1.88 -2.74
N LYS A 50 9.02 -3.07 -3.35
CA LYS A 50 8.55 -3.20 -4.73
C LYS A 50 7.04 -2.96 -4.86
N PHE A 51 6.25 -3.43 -3.90
CA PHE A 51 4.82 -3.14 -3.83
C PHE A 51 4.55 -1.63 -3.77
N LYS A 52 5.28 -0.90 -2.90
CA LYS A 52 5.23 0.55 -2.82
C LYS A 52 5.53 1.22 -4.15
N GLU A 53 6.62 0.83 -4.81
CA GLU A 53 7.02 1.36 -6.11
C GLU A 53 5.89 1.15 -7.16
N LEU A 54 5.34 -0.05 -7.23
CA LEU A 54 4.32 -0.42 -8.20
C LEU A 54 2.98 0.30 -7.94
N VAL A 55 2.55 0.40 -6.69
CA VAL A 55 1.30 1.10 -6.33
C VAL A 55 1.42 2.59 -6.63
N GLU A 56 2.54 3.21 -6.26
CA GLU A 56 2.77 4.63 -6.52
C GLU A 56 2.87 4.93 -8.01
N ALA A 57 3.52 4.07 -8.79
CA ALA A 57 3.61 4.23 -10.24
C ALA A 57 2.24 4.01 -10.93
N LYS A 58 1.55 2.92 -10.63
CA LYS A 58 0.28 2.55 -11.28
C LYS A 58 -0.89 3.46 -10.89
N SER A 59 -0.80 4.14 -9.75
CA SER A 59 -1.83 5.08 -9.29
C SER A 59 -1.57 6.52 -9.74
N ASP A 60 -0.58 6.79 -10.60
CA ASP A 60 -0.11 8.14 -10.93
C ASP A 60 0.20 8.96 -9.66
N LYS A 61 0.80 8.32 -8.66
CA LYS A 61 1.13 8.87 -7.33
C LYS A 61 -0.08 9.33 -6.50
N LYS A 62 -1.30 8.95 -6.88
CA LYS A 62 -2.52 9.21 -6.09
C LYS A 62 -2.59 8.36 -4.83
N ILE A 63 -1.94 7.20 -4.82
CA ILE A 63 -1.77 6.34 -3.64
C ILE A 63 -0.28 6.31 -3.28
N LYS A 64 0.04 6.47 -2.00
CA LYS A 64 1.38 6.35 -1.43
C LYS A 64 1.42 5.25 -0.39
N ILE A 65 2.48 4.47 -0.36
CA ILE A 65 2.68 3.44 0.66
C ILE A 65 3.77 3.90 1.63
N GLN A 66 3.47 3.93 2.93
CA GLN A 66 4.45 4.20 3.98
C GLN A 66 4.75 2.91 4.73
N ILE A 67 6.01 2.47 4.66
CA ILE A 67 6.46 1.20 5.25
C ILE A 67 7.10 1.48 6.61
N PHE A 68 6.65 0.74 7.62
CA PHE A 68 7.21 0.72 8.97
C PHE A 68 7.75 -0.70 9.26
N GLY A 69 9.02 -0.90 8.92
CA GLY A 69 9.72 -2.17 9.14
C GLY A 69 10.32 -2.30 10.54
N SER A 70 11.09 -3.37 10.77
CA SER A 70 11.82 -3.62 12.02
C SER A 70 10.95 -3.50 13.28
N ALA A 71 9.68 -3.90 13.20
CA ALA A 71 8.73 -3.85 14.30
C ALA A 71 8.54 -2.45 14.91
N GLN A 72 8.73 -1.38 14.12
CA GLN A 72 8.52 0.02 14.56
C GLN A 72 7.13 0.27 15.15
N LEU A 73 6.12 -0.46 14.67
CA LEU A 73 4.73 -0.39 15.13
C LEU A 73 4.30 -1.60 15.97
N GLY A 74 5.24 -2.48 16.36
CA GLY A 74 4.98 -3.71 17.09
C GLY A 74 5.21 -4.98 16.28
N SER A 75 4.91 -6.12 16.90
CA SER A 75 5.01 -7.46 16.28
C SER A 75 3.93 -7.68 15.21
N ASP A 76 4.06 -8.76 14.44
CA ASP A 76 3.12 -9.19 13.39
C ASP A 76 1.68 -9.21 13.89
N ARG A 77 1.48 -9.75 15.09
CA ARG A 77 0.16 -9.86 15.72
C ARG A 77 -0.39 -8.49 16.06
N VAL A 78 0.43 -7.63 16.67
CA VAL A 78 0.03 -6.26 17.08
C VAL A 78 -0.34 -5.43 15.85
N THR A 79 0.46 -5.46 14.78
CA THR A 79 0.15 -4.69 13.57
C THR A 79 -1.08 -5.24 12.84
N THR A 80 -1.33 -6.56 12.91
CA THR A 80 -2.52 -7.18 12.31
C THR A 80 -3.79 -6.91 13.12
N GLU A 81 -3.72 -6.90 14.45
CA GLU A 81 -4.82 -6.42 15.31
C GLU A 81 -5.12 -4.94 15.02
N ALA A 82 -4.08 -4.11 14.86
CA ALA A 82 -4.26 -2.70 14.51
C ALA A 82 -4.89 -2.50 13.13
N ALA A 83 -4.56 -3.35 12.15
CA ALA A 83 -5.16 -3.37 10.82
C ALA A 83 -6.63 -3.81 10.87
N GLN A 84 -6.92 -4.89 11.60
CA GLN A 84 -8.29 -5.37 11.83
C GLN A 84 -9.16 -4.31 12.51
N ALA A 85 -8.59 -3.53 13.44
CA ALA A 85 -9.27 -2.42 14.10
C ALA A 85 -9.37 -1.14 13.23
N GLY A 86 -8.75 -1.11 12.05
CA GLY A 86 -8.73 0.07 11.15
C GLY A 86 -7.84 1.23 11.63
N THR A 87 -7.01 1.03 12.66
CA THR A 87 -6.08 2.05 13.18
C THR A 87 -4.74 2.07 12.42
N LEU A 88 -4.42 0.97 11.74
CA LEU A 88 -3.36 0.82 10.74
C LEU A 88 -4.00 0.39 9.42
N ASP A 89 -3.47 0.82 8.28
CA ASP A 89 -4.14 0.56 6.99
C ASP A 89 -3.83 -0.85 6.46
N MET A 90 -2.62 -1.36 6.74
CA MET A 90 -2.14 -2.66 6.26
C MET A 90 -1.16 -3.28 7.26
N SER A 91 -1.06 -4.61 7.27
CA SER A 91 -0.01 -5.35 7.99
C SER A 91 0.58 -6.46 7.12
N SER A 92 1.78 -6.91 7.48
CA SER A 92 2.33 -8.19 7.00
C SER A 92 2.43 -9.13 8.18
N CYS A 93 1.81 -10.30 8.08
CA CYS A 93 1.74 -11.30 9.13
C CYS A 93 2.20 -12.66 8.59
N SER A 94 2.93 -13.41 9.41
CA SER A 94 3.29 -14.79 9.09
C SER A 94 2.10 -15.74 9.25
N SER A 95 2.04 -16.83 8.48
CA SER A 95 0.96 -17.83 8.55
C SER A 95 0.69 -18.35 9.98
N PRO A 96 1.70 -18.64 10.83
CA PRO A 96 1.43 -19.13 12.18
C PRO A 96 0.77 -18.07 13.07
N ASN A 97 1.08 -16.79 12.86
CA ASN A 97 0.46 -15.70 13.62
C ASN A 97 -0.98 -15.45 13.15
N MET A 98 -1.27 -15.63 11.87
CA MET A 98 -2.63 -15.55 11.31
C MET A 98 -3.59 -16.59 11.92
N ALA A 99 -3.07 -17.73 12.41
CA ALA A 99 -3.87 -18.73 13.13
C ALA A 99 -4.57 -18.18 14.39
N SER A 100 -4.05 -17.10 14.99
CA SER A 100 -4.70 -16.41 16.12
C SER A 100 -5.98 -15.68 15.73
N PHE A 101 -6.15 -15.36 14.45
CA PHE A 101 -7.32 -14.66 13.91
C PHE A 101 -8.26 -15.64 13.19
N GLY A 102 -7.72 -16.60 12.45
CA GLY A 102 -8.47 -17.64 11.77
C GLY A 102 -7.77 -18.99 11.85
N LYS A 103 -8.37 -19.98 12.53
CA LYS A 103 -7.75 -21.30 12.73
C LYS A 103 -7.41 -22.04 11.44
N ALA A 104 -8.11 -21.74 10.34
CA ALA A 104 -7.87 -22.36 9.04
C ALA A 104 -6.47 -22.07 8.48
N TYR A 105 -5.82 -20.96 8.87
CA TYR A 105 -4.44 -20.67 8.47
C TYR A 105 -3.43 -21.72 8.97
N MET A 106 -3.75 -22.46 10.04
CA MET A 106 -2.91 -23.56 10.53
C MET A 106 -2.70 -24.66 9.48
N ALA A 107 -3.58 -24.78 8.48
CA ALA A 107 -3.41 -25.73 7.39
C ALA A 107 -2.13 -25.49 6.58
N LEU A 108 -1.65 -24.25 6.52
CA LEU A 108 -0.42 -23.86 5.82
C LEU A 108 0.86 -24.23 6.58
N ASP A 109 0.75 -24.48 7.88
CA ASP A 109 1.89 -24.75 8.77
C ASP A 109 2.02 -26.23 9.16
N LEU A 110 1.19 -27.10 8.58
CA LEU A 110 1.26 -28.53 8.80
C LEU A 110 2.60 -29.09 8.28
N PRO A 111 3.28 -29.98 9.03
CA PRO A 111 4.54 -30.56 8.59
C PRO A 111 4.41 -31.31 7.25
N TYR A 112 5.33 -31.05 6.32
CA TYR A 112 5.47 -31.75 5.04
C TYR A 112 4.28 -31.67 4.08
N ILE A 113 3.38 -30.69 4.22
CA ILE A 113 2.26 -30.49 3.27
C ILE A 113 2.71 -30.12 1.86
N THR A 114 3.93 -29.61 1.72
CA THR A 114 4.55 -29.30 0.44
C THR A 114 6.01 -29.74 0.44
N SER A 115 6.61 -29.76 -0.75
CA SER A 115 8.02 -30.01 -0.96
C SER A 115 8.52 -29.12 -2.10
N PRO A 116 9.85 -28.94 -2.27
CA PRO A 116 10.38 -28.14 -3.38
C PRO A 116 9.86 -28.57 -4.76
N LYS A 117 9.56 -29.86 -4.94
CA LYS A 117 8.95 -30.40 -6.18
C LYS A 117 7.57 -29.81 -6.49
N TYR A 118 6.79 -29.46 -5.46
CA TYR A 118 5.41 -28.98 -5.58
C TYR A 118 5.25 -27.48 -5.29
N GLN A 119 6.35 -26.75 -5.12
CA GLN A 119 6.29 -25.32 -4.76
C GLN A 119 5.48 -24.49 -5.77
N GLN A 120 5.65 -24.75 -7.07
CA GLN A 120 4.90 -24.04 -8.11
C GLN A 120 3.41 -24.38 -8.11
N ASN A 121 3.04 -25.60 -7.69
CA ASN A 121 1.64 -25.98 -7.53
C ASN A 121 1.01 -25.24 -6.36
N LEU A 122 1.76 -25.08 -5.25
CA LEU A 122 1.31 -24.30 -4.09
C LEU A 122 1.10 -22.82 -4.46
N TYR A 123 2.04 -22.20 -5.18
CA TYR A 123 1.87 -20.81 -5.64
C TYR A 123 0.62 -20.64 -6.50
N LYS A 124 0.43 -21.51 -7.50
CA LYS A 124 -0.80 -21.49 -8.31
C LYS A 124 -2.07 -21.69 -7.49
N ALA A 125 -2.02 -22.57 -6.48
CA ALA A 125 -3.18 -22.80 -5.62
C ALA A 125 -3.53 -21.57 -4.77
N LEU A 126 -2.52 -20.80 -4.33
CA LEU A 126 -2.69 -19.55 -3.57
C LEU A 126 -3.10 -18.38 -4.46
N ASP A 127 -2.52 -18.25 -5.65
CA ASP A 127 -2.70 -17.08 -6.52
C ASP A 127 -3.97 -17.19 -7.37
N GLU A 128 -4.30 -18.40 -7.85
CA GLU A 128 -5.34 -18.62 -8.85
C GLU A 128 -6.37 -19.70 -8.44
N GLY A 129 -6.08 -20.46 -7.39
CA GLY A 129 -6.82 -21.67 -7.03
C GLY A 129 -7.86 -21.51 -5.90
N GLU A 130 -8.56 -22.60 -5.62
CA GLU A 130 -9.57 -22.68 -4.55
C GLU A 130 -8.98 -22.41 -3.16
N LEU A 131 -7.71 -22.76 -2.93
CA LEU A 131 -7.02 -22.47 -1.67
C LEU A 131 -6.93 -20.96 -1.42
N GLY A 132 -6.48 -20.19 -2.42
CA GLY A 132 -6.42 -18.74 -2.34
C GLY A 132 -7.77 -18.10 -2.06
N GLN A 133 -8.80 -18.55 -2.79
CA GLN A 133 -10.17 -18.06 -2.64
C GLN A 133 -10.74 -18.35 -1.25
N GLU A 134 -10.50 -19.54 -0.71
CA GLU A 134 -10.95 -19.89 0.64
C GLU A 134 -10.22 -19.09 1.72
N LEU A 135 -8.90 -18.90 1.58
CA LEU A 135 -8.13 -18.05 2.50
C LEU A 135 -8.55 -16.58 2.44
N GLU A 136 -8.92 -16.07 1.26
CA GLU A 136 -9.49 -14.73 1.11
C GLU A 136 -10.87 -14.63 1.78
N ARG A 137 -11.73 -15.62 1.60
CA ARG A 137 -13.03 -15.71 2.29
C ARG A 137 -12.86 -15.66 3.81
N ILE A 138 -11.95 -16.46 4.35
CA ILE A 138 -11.62 -16.50 5.79
C ILE A 138 -11.08 -15.14 6.26
N SER A 139 -10.18 -14.51 5.48
CA SER A 139 -9.64 -13.18 5.78
C SER A 139 -10.77 -12.14 5.91
N ASN A 140 -11.68 -12.14 4.94
CA ASN A 140 -12.81 -11.21 4.92
C ASN A 140 -13.77 -11.42 6.10
N GLU A 141 -14.00 -12.67 6.54
CA GLU A 141 -14.81 -12.97 7.73
C GLU A 141 -14.23 -12.40 9.03
N ILE A 142 -12.90 -12.26 9.10
CA ILE A 142 -12.19 -11.66 10.24
C ILE A 142 -11.93 -10.16 10.04
N GLY A 143 -12.55 -9.52 9.05
CA GLY A 143 -12.44 -8.08 8.82
C GLY A 143 -11.10 -7.63 8.21
N LEU A 144 -10.40 -8.53 7.52
CA LEU A 144 -9.17 -8.25 6.79
C LEU A 144 -9.34 -8.59 5.32
N THR A 145 -8.60 -7.94 4.43
CA THR A 145 -8.58 -8.29 3.01
C THR A 145 -7.16 -8.70 2.62
N THR A 146 -7.04 -9.89 2.03
CA THR A 146 -5.75 -10.41 1.56
C THR A 146 -5.31 -9.65 0.32
N ILE A 147 -4.09 -9.09 0.34
CA ILE A 147 -3.53 -8.32 -0.79
C ILE A 147 -2.51 -9.14 -1.59
N MET A 148 -1.68 -9.93 -0.91
CA MET A 148 -0.67 -10.80 -1.51
C MET A 148 -0.21 -11.86 -0.50
N TYR A 149 0.41 -12.92 -1.01
CA TYR A 149 1.21 -13.87 -0.23
C TYR A 149 2.69 -13.55 -0.43
N SER A 150 3.50 -13.62 0.63
CA SER A 150 4.93 -13.23 0.65
C SER A 150 5.84 -14.36 1.08
#